data_AF-A0A752AAC3-F1
#
_entry.id   AF-A0A752AAC3-F1
#
_cell.length_a   1.000
_cell.length_b   1.000
_cell.length_c   1.000
_cell.angle_alpha   90.00
_cell.angle_beta   90.00
_cell.angle_gamma   90.00
#
_symmetry.space_group_name_H-M   'P 1'
#
loop_
_entity.id
_entity.type
_entity.pdbx_description
1 polymer ?
#
loop_
_entity_poly.entity_id
_entity_poly.type
_entity_poly.pdbx_seq_one_letter_code
_entity_poly.pdbx_strand_id
1 'polypeptide(L)' 'YFDRYFNASPWKNNRRFFAPSPSEIRLKAKREISGKNYSIGVYHYFCYLISKVFRLRF' A
#
# COMPACT_ATOMS: atom_id res chain seq x y z
N TYR A 1 23.76 -7.85 4.52
CA TYR A 1 23.86 -9.11 3.75
C TYR A 1 22.50 -9.74 3.51
N PHE A 2 21.66 -9.87 4.56
CA PHE A 2 20.30 -10.41 4.48
C PHE A 2 19.37 -9.68 3.48
N ASP A 3 19.40 -8.34 3.44
CA ASP A 3 18.55 -7.56 2.52
C ASP A 3 18.81 -7.86 1.04
N ARG A 4 20.03 -8.24 0.66
CA ARG A 4 20.36 -8.55 -0.74
C ARG A 4 19.69 -9.86 -1.18
N TYR A 5 19.67 -10.87 -0.30
CA TYR A 5 18.98 -12.14 -0.55
C TYR A 5 17.45 -11.98 -0.49
N PHE A 6 16.95 -11.23 0.49
CA PHE A 6 15.51 -10.98 0.60
C PHE A 6 14.97 -10.17 -0.59
N ASN A 7 15.76 -9.24 -1.15
CA ASN A 7 15.38 -8.46 -2.34
C ASN A 7 15.49 -9.23 -3.66
N ALA A 8 16.13 -10.39 -3.69
CA ALA A 8 16.16 -11.31 -4.83
C ALA A 8 15.12 -12.44 -4.70
N SER A 9 14.50 -12.56 -3.54
CA SER A 9 13.53 -13.60 -3.21
C SER A 9 12.13 -13.28 -3.80
N PRO A 10 11.35 -14.30 -4.21
CA PRO A 10 9.94 -14.13 -4.60
C PRO A 10 9.10 -13.44 -3.50
N TRP A 11 9.50 -13.62 -2.25
CA TRP A 11 8.85 -13.06 -1.06
C TRP A 11 9.05 -11.54 -0.90
N LYS A 12 9.94 -10.92 -1.69
CA LYS A 12 10.10 -9.47 -1.75
C LYS A 12 8.79 -8.76 -2.10
N ASN A 13 8.07 -9.30 -3.10
CA ASN A 13 6.80 -8.73 -3.55
C ASN A 13 5.68 -8.98 -2.54
N ASN A 14 5.73 -10.12 -1.83
CA ASN A 14 4.81 -10.41 -0.75
C ASN A 14 4.91 -9.37 0.36
N ARG A 15 6.11 -8.93 0.75
CA ARG A 15 6.26 -7.87 1.76
C ARG A 15 5.52 -6.58 1.39
N ARG A 16 5.58 -6.14 0.13
CA ARG A 16 4.80 -4.97 -0.35
C ARG A 16 3.29 -5.23 -0.43
N PHE A 17 2.89 -6.47 -0.69
CA PHE A 17 1.49 -6.86 -0.71
C PHE A 17 0.87 -6.87 0.70
N PHE A 18 1.63 -7.36 1.69
CA PHE A 18 1.21 -7.44 3.09
C PHE A 18 1.40 -6.11 3.85
N ALA A 19 2.38 -5.30 3.43
CA ALA A 19 2.76 -4.04 4.07
C ALA A 19 2.96 -2.94 3.00
N PRO A 20 1.87 -2.45 2.37
CA PRO A 20 1.97 -1.41 1.36
C PRO A 20 2.35 -0.08 2.00
N SER A 21 3.23 0.66 1.33
CA SER A 21 3.59 2.01 1.78
C SER A 21 2.38 2.95 1.70
N PRO A 22 2.29 3.98 2.55
CA PRO A 22 1.20 4.97 2.49
C PRO A 22 1.05 5.61 1.09
N SER A 23 2.16 5.80 0.38
CA SER A 23 2.18 6.26 -1.02
C SER A 23 1.48 5.30 -1.98
N GLU A 24 1.73 4.00 -1.84
CA GLU A 24 1.11 2.95 -2.68
C GLU A 24 -0.39 2.83 -2.40
N ILE A 25 -0.81 2.92 -1.11
CA ILE A 25 -2.22 2.93 -0.71
C ILE A 25 -2.94 4.12 -1.37
N ARG A 26 -2.34 5.32 -1.34
CA ARG A 26 -2.91 6.51 -1.99
C ARG A 26 -3.04 6.34 -3.51
N LEU A 27 -2.04 5.74 -4.14
CA LEU A 27 -2.01 5.56 -5.59
C LEU A 27 -3.06 4.53 -6.04
N LYS A 28 -3.24 3.45 -5.25
CA LYS A 28 -4.31 2.48 -5.43
C LYS A 28 -5.69 3.13 -5.29
N ALA A 29 -5.90 3.93 -4.24
CA ALA A 29 -7.15 4.67 -4.05
C ALA A 29 -7.51 5.55 -5.27
N LYS A 30 -6.53 6.30 -5.81
CA LYS A 30 -6.74 7.10 -7.03
C LYS A 30 -7.09 6.25 -8.25
N ARG A 31 -6.44 5.10 -8.42
CA ARG A 31 -6.72 4.18 -9.53
C ARG A 31 -8.15 3.64 -9.46
N GLU A 32 -8.61 3.24 -8.28
CA GLU A 32 -9.99 2.75 -8.08
C GLU A 32 -11.04 3.84 -8.32
N ILE A 33 -10.80 5.06 -7.82
CA ILE A 33 -11.68 6.22 -8.07
C ILE A 33 -11.75 6.51 -9.58
N SER A 34 -10.61 6.50 -10.29
CA SER A 34 -10.58 6.67 -11.75
C SER A 34 -11.29 5.55 -12.49
N GLY A 35 -11.29 4.34 -11.93
CA GLY A 35 -12.00 3.17 -12.45
C GLY A 35 -13.50 3.15 -12.13
N LYS A 36 -14.05 4.21 -11.53
CA LYS A 36 -15.45 4.30 -11.03
C LYS A 36 -15.77 3.32 -9.88
N ASN A 37 -14.76 2.68 -9.28
CA ASN A 37 -14.89 1.85 -8.09
C ASN A 37 -14.82 2.71 -6.83
N TYR A 38 -15.81 3.58 -6.64
CA TYR A 38 -15.76 4.62 -5.61
C TYR A 38 -15.71 4.05 -4.19
N SER A 39 -16.44 2.99 -3.88
CA SER A 39 -16.45 2.36 -2.55
C SER A 39 -15.06 1.86 -2.13
N ILE A 40 -14.39 1.14 -3.03
CA ILE A 40 -13.04 0.59 -2.83
C ILE A 40 -12.01 1.73 -2.78
N GLY A 41 -12.18 2.74 -3.63
CA GLY A 41 -11.33 3.92 -3.65
C GLY A 41 -11.39 4.72 -2.34
N VAL A 42 -12.60 4.96 -1.81
CA VAL A 42 -12.82 5.65 -0.53
C VAL A 42 -12.24 4.83 0.62
N TYR A 43 -12.45 3.52 0.64
CA TYR A 43 -11.85 2.62 1.64
C TYR A 43 -10.32 2.75 1.67
N HIS A 44 -9.66 2.61 0.52
CA HIS A 44 -8.20 2.75 0.45
C HIS A 44 -7.73 4.16 0.80
N TYR A 45 -8.47 5.20 0.43
CA TYR A 45 -8.13 6.57 0.81
C TYR A 45 -8.24 6.81 2.32
N PHE A 46 -9.25 6.22 2.97
CA PHE A 46 -9.41 6.26 4.41
C PHE A 46 -8.27 5.53 5.14
N CYS A 47 -7.88 4.34 4.67
CA CYS A 47 -6.69 3.66 5.18
C CYS A 47 -5.43 4.52 5.06
N TYR A 48 -5.24 5.22 3.94
CA TYR A 48 -4.12 6.17 3.78
C TYR A 48 -4.17 7.31 4.82
N LEU A 49 -5.34 7.88 5.08
CA LEU A 49 -5.52 8.94 6.07
C LEU A 49 -5.15 8.46 7.47
N ILE A 50 -5.62 7.27 7.88
CA ILE A 50 -5.27 6.65 9.16
C ILE A 50 -3.75 6.46 9.25
N SER A 51 -3.13 5.84 8.24
CA SER A 51 -1.68 5.61 8.24
C SER A 51 -0.88 6.92 8.34
N LYS A 52 -1.37 7.99 7.73
CA LYS A 52 -0.74 9.31 7.76
C LYS A 52 -0.86 9.99 9.14
N VAL A 53 -2.04 9.93 9.75
CA VAL A 53 -2.31 10.54 11.07
C VAL A 53 -1.51 9.84 12.16
N PHE A 54 -1.57 8.51 12.19
CA PHE A 54 -0.93 7.71 13.24
C PHE A 54 0.55 7.39 12.94
N ARG A 55 1.10 7.88 11.83
CA ARG A 55 2.45 7.55 11.32
C ARG A 55 2.72 6.04 11.31
N LEU A 56 1.68 5.24 11.04
CA LEU A 56 1.78 3.79 11.03
C LEU A 56 2.63 3.37 9.82
N ARG A 57 3.72 2.67 10.10
CA ARG A 57 4.43 1.86 9.12
C ARG A 57 3.82 0.47 9.19
N PHE A 58 2.95 0.17 8.23
CA PHE A 58 2.54 -1.21 7.95
C PHE A 58 3.72 -1.97 7.35
#